data_AF-A0A2A4UXB6-F1
#
_entry.id   AF-A0A2A4UXB6-F1
#
_cell.length_a   1.000
_cell.length_b   1.000
_cell.length_c   1.000
_cell.angle_alpha   90.00
_cell.angle_beta   90.00
_cell.angle_gamma   90.00
#
_symmetry.space_group_name_H-M   'P 1'
#
loop_
_entity.id
_entity.type
_entity.pdbx_description
1 polymer ?
#
loop_
_entity_poly.entity_id
_entity_poly.type
_entity_poly.pdbx_seq_one_letter_code
_entity_poly.pdbx_strand_id
1 'polypeptide(L)' 'MQLLNDLQEIYLNDRWGKRLGVEISEVNPENIHLQLPFKQQNMNLGGRMHGGVLASLLGDSAKLLTLKDVRHHDSLGLTL' A
#
# COMPACT_ATOMS: atom_id res chain seq x y z
N MET A 1 3.45 -12.25 -10.33
CA MET A 1 3.01 -11.14 -11.21
C MET A 1 1.53 -10.81 -11.03
N GLN A 2 0.59 -11.76 -11.11
CA GLN A 2 -0.85 -11.46 -10.98
C GLN A 2 -1.20 -10.76 -9.64
N LEU A 3 -0.76 -11.31 -8.51
CA LEU A 3 -1.04 -10.73 -7.18
C LEU A 3 -0.51 -9.30 -7.00
N LEU A 4 0.65 -8.99 -7.58
CA LEU A 4 1.21 -7.63 -7.55
C LEU A 4 0.32 -6.67 -8.32
N ASN A 5 -0.07 -7.04 -9.54
CA ASN A 5 -0.92 -6.22 -10.39
C ASN A 5 -2.30 -6.00 -9.74
N ASP A 6 -2.88 -7.03 -9.13
CA ASP A 6 -4.18 -6.95 -8.44
C ASP A 6 -4.12 -5.99 -7.25
N LEU A 7 -3.09 -6.09 -6.40
CA LEU A 7 -2.92 -5.21 -5.25
C LEU A 7 -2.60 -3.77 -5.67
N GLN A 8 -1.80 -3.59 -6.73
CA GLN A 8 -1.56 -2.29 -7.33
C GLN A 8 -2.87 -1.68 -7.84
N GLU A 9 -3.70 -2.44 -8.55
CA GLU A 9 -4.99 -1.96 -9.05
C GLU A 9 -5.93 -1.57 -7.91
N ILE A 10 -6.07 -2.42 -6.89
CA ILE A 10 -6.91 -2.14 -5.71
C ILE A 10 -6.44 -0.86 -5.02
N TYR A 11 -5.14 -0.70 -4.82
CA TYR A 11 -4.59 0.43 -4.09
C TYR A 11 -4.55 1.72 -4.91
N LEU A 12 -4.35 1.65 -6.23
CA LEU A 12 -4.47 2.81 -7.13
C LEU A 12 -5.90 3.33 -7.23
N ASN A 13 -6.88 2.44 -7.06
CA ASN A 13 -8.30 2.79 -6.98
C ASN A 13 -8.69 3.35 -5.60
N ASP A 14 -7.82 3.23 -4.60
CA ASP A 14 -7.99 3.93 -3.32
C ASP A 14 -7.66 5.42 -3.49
N ARG A 15 -8.62 6.28 -3.13
CA ARG A 15 -8.49 7.74 -3.28
C ARG A 15 -7.29 8.29 -2.51
N TRP A 16 -6.91 7.67 -1.39
CA TRP A 16 -5.80 8.13 -0.56
C TRP A 16 -4.45 7.70 -1.11
N GLY A 17 -4.28 6.43 -1.46
CA GLY A 17 -3.04 5.91 -2.05
C GLY A 17 -2.61 6.73 -3.28
N LYS A 18 -3.57 6.97 -4.19
CA LYS A 18 -3.35 7.81 -5.38
C LYS A 18 -3.01 9.27 -5.04
N ARG A 19 -3.69 9.87 -4.06
CA ARG A 19 -3.45 11.27 -3.66
C ARG A 19 -2.08 11.46 -3.03
N LEU A 20 -1.66 10.54 -2.17
CA LEU A 20 -0.34 10.55 -1.55
C LEU A 20 0.77 10.27 -2.57
N GLY A 21 0.44 9.52 -3.62
CA GLY A 21 1.37 9.10 -4.66
C GLY A 21 2.20 7.90 -4.24
N VAL A 22 1.62 7.02 -3.43
CA VAL A 22 2.29 5.80 -2.97
C VAL A 22 2.34 4.80 -4.11
N GLU A 23 3.47 4.09 -4.21
CA GLU A 23 3.72 3.05 -5.20
C GLU A 23 3.96 1.72 -4.47
N ILE A 24 3.35 0.64 -4.95
CA ILE A 24 3.69 -0.71 -4.49
C ILE A 24 4.82 -1.22 -5.38
N SER A 25 6.05 -1.22 -4.87
CA SER A 25 7.23 -1.61 -5.65
C SER A 25 7.46 -3.11 -5.67
N GLU A 26 7.01 -3.83 -4.65
CA GLU A 26 7.18 -5.29 -4.53
C GLU A 26 6.05 -5.91 -3.69
N VAL A 27 5.63 -7.11 -4.08
CA VAL A 27 4.78 -8.00 -3.28
C VAL A 27 5.35 -9.41 -3.37
N ASN A 28 5.64 -10.02 -2.22
CA ASN A 28 6.03 -11.43 -2.12
C ASN A 28 5.29 -12.11 -0.94
N PRO A 29 5.40 -13.44 -0.79
CA PRO A 29 4.68 -14.18 0.26
C PRO A 29 4.96 -13.69 1.69
N GLU A 30 6.10 -13.04 1.94
CA GLU A 30 6.50 -12.61 3.29
C GLU A 30 6.23 -11.13 3.55
N ASN A 31 6.26 -10.27 2.53
CA ASN A 31 6.15 -8.83 2.71
C ASN A 31 5.55 -8.08 1.50
N ILE A 32 5.24 -6.81 1.73
CA ILE A 32 4.87 -5.82 0.73
C ILE A 32 5.77 -4.62 0.92
N HIS A 33 6.28 -4.07 -0.18
CA HIS A 33 7.10 -2.86 -0.17
C HIS A 33 6.33 -1.69 -0.77
N LEU A 34 6.07 -0.68 0.05
CA LEU A 34 5.48 0.60 -0.36
C LEU A 34 6.55 1.68 -0.44
N GLN A 35 6.49 2.49 -1.49
CA GLN A 35 7.33 3.67 -1.66
C GLN A 35 6.46 4.92 -1.64
N LEU A 36 6.88 5.93 -0.88
CA LEU A 36 6.27 7.26 -0.88
C LEU A 36 7.30 8.27 -1.42
N PRO A 37 7.24 8.64 -2.70
CA PRO A 37 8.10 9.66 -3.27
C PRO A 37 7.93 11.00 -2.55
N PHE A 38 9.00 11.80 -2.52
CA PHE A 38 8.93 13.17 -2.01
C PHE A 38 7.88 13.97 -2.80
N LYS A 39 6.93 14.58 -2.09
CA LYS A 39 5.99 15.56 -2.63
C LYS A 39 5.76 16.67 -1.62
N GLN A 40 5.89 17.92 -2.06
CA GLN A 40 5.70 19.10 -1.22
C GLN A 40 4.34 19.10 -0.50
N GLN A 41 3.29 18.64 -1.18
CA GLN A 41 1.93 18.55 -0.64
C GLN A 41 1.77 17.62 0.57
N ASN A 42 2.72 16.71 0.78
CA ASN A 42 2.72 15.75 1.89
C ASN A 42 3.46 16.29 3.12
N MET A 43 3.92 17.55 3.09
CA MET A 43 4.67 18.15 4.19
C MET A 43 3.79 18.96 5.15
N ASN A 44 4.27 19.09 6.39
CA ASN A 44 3.75 20.05 7.36
C ASN A 44 4.41 21.43 7.20
N LEU A 45 3.96 22.40 8.01
CA LEU A 45 4.49 23.78 7.98
C LEU A 45 5.98 23.89 8.33
N GLY A 46 6.56 22.86 8.96
CA GLY A 46 7.97 22.80 9.35
C GLY A 46 8.89 22.18 8.29
N GLY A 47 8.40 21.94 7.07
CA GLY A 47 9.23 21.38 6.00
C GLY A 47 9.48 19.87 6.12
N ARG A 48 8.73 19.17 6.98
CA ARG A 48 8.86 17.72 7.22
C ARG A 48 7.64 17.00 6.70
N MET A 49 7.74 15.69 6.50
CA MET A 49 6.56 14.88 6.21
C MET A 49 5.47 15.06 7.29
N HIS A 50 4.24 15.30 6.87
CA HIS A 50 3.11 15.47 7.78
C HIS A 50 2.85 14.15 8.52
N GLY A 51 2.71 14.19 9.85
CA GLY A 51 2.53 12.98 10.66
C GLY A 51 1.32 12.14 10.24
N GLY A 52 0.24 12.80 9.84
CA GLY A 52 -0.94 12.13 9.28
C GLY A 52 -0.68 11.35 7.99
N VAL A 53 0.27 11.78 7.15
CA VAL A 53 0.66 11.03 5.94
C VAL A 53 1.37 9.74 6.32
N LEU A 54 2.29 9.79 7.29
CA LEU A 54 2.96 8.60 7.82
C LEU A 54 1.97 7.63 8.47
N ALA A 55 1.04 8.14 9.28
CA ALA A 55 0.02 7.33 9.93
C ALA A 55 -0.90 6.63 8.91
N SER A 56 -1.33 7.34 7.86
CA SER A 56 -2.10 6.74 6.76
C SER A 56 -1.31 5.64 6.05
N LEU A 57 -0.04 5.88 5.73
CA LEU A 57 0.81 4.88 5.06
C LEU A 57 0.99 3.61 5.90
N LEU A 58 1.12 3.74 7.22
CA LEU A 58 1.20 2.60 8.14
C LEU A 58 -0.10 1.80 8.16
N GLY A 59 -1.26 2.49 8.21
CA GLY A 59 -2.57 1.83 8.13
C GLY A 59 -2.79 1.11 6.81
N ASP A 60 -2.44 1.76 5.70
CA ASP A 60 -2.52 1.18 4.35
C ASP A 60 -1.63 -0.05 4.21
N SER A 61 -0.41 0.00 4.75
CA SER A 61 0.52 -1.14 4.77
C SER A 61 -0.11 -2.37 5.44
N ALA A 62 -0.75 -2.19 6.60
CA ALA A 62 -1.41 -3.29 7.32
C ALA A 62 -2.60 -3.85 6.55
N LYS A 63 -3.42 -2.97 5.96
CA LYS A 63 -4.56 -3.37 5.11
C LYS A 63 -4.09 -4.19 3.91
N LEU A 64 -3.06 -3.72 3.21
CA LEU A 64 -2.51 -4.42 2.05
C LEU A 64 -1.91 -5.77 2.42
N LEU A 65 -1.19 -5.86 3.54
CA LEU A 65 -0.62 -7.11 4.03
C LEU A 65 -1.72 -8.15 4.31
N THR A 66 -2.81 -7.73 4.96
CA THR A 66 -3.95 -8.61 5.25
C THR A 66 -4.64 -9.08 3.97
N LEU A 67 -4.86 -8.16 3.02
CA LEU A 67 -5.48 -8.48 1.73
C LEU A 67 -4.62 -9.44 0.90
N LYS A 68 -3.30 -9.29 0.94
CA LYS A 68 -2.36 -10.18 0.27
C LYS A 68 -2.52 -11.61 0.78
N ASP A 69 -2.59 -11.81 2.09
CA ASP A 69 -2.70 -13.15 2.68
C ASP A 69 -4.02 -13.81 2.26
N VAL A 70 -5.14 -13.10 2.34
CA VAL A 70 -6.46 -13.61 1.89
C VAL A 70 -6.39 -14.04 0.41
N ARG A 71 -5.87 -13.19 -0.46
CA ARG A 71 -5.77 -13.48 -1.91
C ARG A 71 -4.81 -14.63 -2.22
N HIS A 72 -3.71 -14.73 -1.46
CA HIS A 72 -2.77 -15.83 -1.60
C HIS A 72 -3.41 -17.16 -1.19
N HIS A 73 -4.17 -17.19 -0.09
CA HIS A 73 -4.93 -18.37 0.33
C HIS A 73 -6.03 -18.75 -0.67
N ASP A 74 -6.79 -17.79 -1.21
CA ASP A 74 -7.77 -18.03 -2.27
C ASP A 74 -7.12 -18.64 -3.52
N SER A 75 -5.97 -18.11 -3.93
CA SER A 75 -5.23 -18.61 -5.11
C SER A 75 -4.68 -20.03 -4.93
N LEU A 76 -4.51 -20.47 -3.69
CA LEU A 76 -4.10 -21.83 -3.32
C LEU A 76 -5.29 -22.76 -3.05
N GLY A 77 -6.53 -22.26 -3.11
CA GLY A 77 -7.74 -23.04 -2.77
C GLY A 77 -7.81 -23.44 -1.29
N LEU A 78 -7.22 -22.64 -0.40
CA LEU A 78 -7.11 -22.93 1.04
C LEU A 78 -8.16 -22.21 1.90
N THR A 79 -9.13 -21.55 1.28
CA THR A 79 -10.21 -20.84 1.97
C THR A 79 -11.28 -21.86 2.39
N LEU A 80 -11.56 -21.94 3.70
CA LEU A 80 -12.58 -22.83 4.31
C LEU A 80 -13.99 -22.55 3.81
#